data_AF-A0A9P7FRT3-F1
#
_entry.id   AF-A0A9P7FRT3-F1
#
_cell.length_a   1.000
_cell.length_b   1.000
_cell.length_c   1.000
_cell.angle_alpha   90.00
_cell.angle_beta   90.00
_cell.angle_gamma   90.00
#
_symmetry.space_group_name_H-M   'P 1'
#
loop_
_entity.id
_entity.type
_entity.pdbx_description
1 polymer ?
#
loop_
_entity_poly.entity_id
_entity_poly.type
_entity_poly.pdbx_seq_one_letter_code
_entity_poly.pdbx_strand_id
1 'polypeptide(L)'
;MMPGGQQSQYQEMDPELELKPFKIAPELEDLILEWCVHLYPLRKASTFARISKRTQKRVEPIIYRTIKLSGNLESGKTSHHLPFLFCIRARPKAFFARHVVNLMIEFSVPDGCVPEILEACTGVRNLALLQWNDRSNSLPSLMRPLCENLTSLSAPSRILGNMAAAGLVCPNVRQMTIFTNENMRFPPFDWLPNLKFVETAYEISHLYSNGQWLSETRQVLAGVPNLRGLSVRVWDSTGIIWRSFQDSPEIQDRRVSVRYSHRLEDLWWDYTFHQR
;
A
#
# COMPACT_ATOMS: atom_id res chain seq x y z
N MET A 1 1.91 45.86 -46.62
CA MET A 1 1.43 44.60 -47.21
C MET A 1 1.03 43.69 -46.06
N MET A 2 -0.28 43.54 -45.83
CA MET A 2 -0.83 42.63 -44.81
C MET A 2 -1.13 41.28 -45.49
N PRO A 3 -0.80 40.13 -44.87
CA PRO A 3 -1.13 38.83 -45.43
C PRO A 3 -2.65 38.63 -45.37
N GLY A 4 -3.23 38.27 -46.51
CA GLY A 4 -4.66 38.04 -46.68
C GLY A 4 -5.14 36.91 -45.76
N GLY A 5 -6.21 37.18 -45.02
CA GLY A 5 -6.89 36.20 -44.19
C GLY A 5 -7.50 35.10 -45.06
N GLN A 6 -7.01 33.88 -44.89
CA GLN A 6 -7.71 32.69 -45.38
C GLN A 6 -9.01 32.55 -44.58
N GLN A 7 -10.14 32.79 -45.24
CA GLN A 7 -11.45 32.43 -44.72
C GLN A 7 -11.51 30.91 -44.59
N SER A 8 -11.45 30.44 -43.33
CA SER A 8 -11.65 29.03 -42.99
C SER A 8 -13.06 28.63 -43.42
N GLN A 9 -13.17 27.87 -44.51
CA GLN A 9 -14.38 27.14 -44.88
C GLN A 9 -14.62 26.09 -43.79
N TYR A 10 -15.29 26.49 -42.71
CA TYR A 10 -15.99 25.54 -41.87
C TYR A 10 -17.15 25.03 -42.71
N GLN A 11 -17.00 23.83 -43.29
CA GLN A 11 -18.13 23.07 -43.81
C GLN A 11 -19.19 23.02 -42.72
N GLU A 12 -20.38 23.55 -43.01
CA GLU A 12 -21.56 23.41 -42.17
C GLU A 12 -21.74 21.93 -41.89
N MET A 13 -21.45 21.54 -40.65
CA MET A 13 -21.70 20.21 -40.14
C MET A 13 -23.21 19.98 -40.25
N ASP A 14 -23.59 18.93 -40.97
CA ASP A 14 -24.96 18.53 -41.23
C ASP A 14 -25.80 18.56 -39.93
N PRO A 15 -26.78 19.47 -39.79
CA PRO A 15 -27.51 19.68 -38.53
C PRO A 15 -28.39 18.48 -38.12
N GLU A 16 -28.48 17.45 -38.96
CA GLU A 16 -29.31 16.26 -38.74
C GLU A 16 -28.55 14.99 -38.32
N LEU A 17 -27.28 15.09 -37.93
CA LEU A 17 -26.65 14.03 -37.12
C LEU A 17 -27.19 14.09 -35.67
N GLU A 18 -28.50 13.86 -35.52
CA GLU A 18 -29.11 13.50 -34.25
C GLU A 18 -28.42 12.23 -33.76
N LEU A 19 -27.48 12.40 -32.82
CA LEU A 19 -26.88 11.31 -32.09
C LEU A 19 -27.99 10.58 -31.32
N LYS A 20 -28.60 9.59 -31.96
CA LYS A 20 -29.55 8.69 -31.30
C LYS A 20 -28.82 8.11 -30.09
N PRO A 21 -29.35 8.28 -28.87
CA PRO A 21 -28.68 7.79 -27.68
C PRO A 21 -28.52 6.28 -27.81
N PHE A 22 -27.26 5.84 -27.91
CA PHE A 22 -26.91 4.44 -28.01
C PHE A 22 -27.36 3.75 -26.70
N LYS A 23 -28.40 2.91 -26.79
CA LYS A 23 -28.94 2.19 -25.64
C LYS A 23 -28.04 1.00 -25.30
N ILE A 24 -27.14 1.20 -24.36
CA ILE A 24 -26.31 0.12 -23.80
C ILE A 24 -27.15 -0.64 -22.75
N ALA A 25 -27.02 -1.97 -22.70
CA ALA A 25 -27.61 -2.77 -21.64
C ALA A 25 -27.01 -2.36 -20.28
N PRO A 26 -27.80 -2.21 -19.21
CA PRO A 26 -27.27 -1.65 -17.95
C PRO A 26 -26.13 -2.48 -17.33
N GLU A 27 -26.08 -3.78 -17.57
CA GLU A 27 -25.00 -4.67 -17.13
C GLU A 27 -23.68 -4.37 -17.86
N LEU A 28 -23.75 -4.01 -19.15
CA LEU A 28 -22.58 -3.59 -19.91
C LEU A 28 -22.11 -2.22 -19.47
N GLU A 29 -23.03 -1.30 -19.15
CA GLU A 29 -22.69 0.00 -18.56
C GLU A 29 -21.95 -0.17 -17.23
N ASP A 30 -22.45 -1.03 -16.34
CA ASP A 30 -21.81 -1.33 -15.06
C ASP A 30 -20.39 -1.90 -15.28
N LEU A 31 -20.22 -2.86 -16.20
CA LEU A 31 -18.91 -3.43 -16.53
C LEU A 31 -17.93 -2.37 -17.07
N ILE A 32 -18.39 -1.50 -17.97
CA ILE A 32 -17.59 -0.39 -18.50
C ILE A 32 -17.16 0.54 -17.36
N LEU A 33 -18.08 0.88 -16.46
CA LEU A 33 -17.79 1.75 -15.32
C LEU A 33 -16.77 1.12 -14.36
N GLU A 34 -16.90 -0.17 -14.05
CA GLU A 34 -15.93 -0.90 -13.22
C GLU A 34 -14.54 -0.92 -13.87
N TRP A 35 -14.47 -1.21 -15.17
CA TRP A 35 -13.22 -1.20 -15.93
C TRP A 35 -12.58 0.19 -15.96
N CYS A 36 -13.38 1.24 -16.19
CA CYS A 36 -12.91 2.62 -16.15
C CYS A 36 -12.32 2.98 -14.78
N VAL A 37 -12.95 2.55 -13.68
CA VAL A 37 -12.44 2.78 -12.33
C VAL A 37 -11.12 2.05 -12.10
N HIS A 38 -10.97 0.83 -12.62
CA HIS A 38 -9.72 0.06 -12.54
C HIS A 38 -8.58 0.66 -13.39
N LEU A 39 -8.89 1.17 -14.58
CA LEU A 39 -7.91 1.74 -15.50
C LEU A 39 -7.47 3.15 -15.09
N TYR A 40 -8.33 3.91 -14.42
CA TYR A 40 -8.07 5.28 -14.00
C TYR A 40 -8.21 5.45 -12.47
N PRO A 41 -7.34 4.82 -11.67
CA PRO A 41 -7.40 4.95 -10.22
C PRO A 41 -7.21 6.41 -9.79
N LEU A 42 -7.61 6.73 -8.55
CA LEU A 42 -7.48 8.04 -7.89
C LEU A 42 -8.53 9.08 -8.30
N ARG A 43 -8.11 10.34 -8.56
CA ARG A 43 -8.99 11.52 -8.63
C ARG A 43 -10.12 11.36 -9.64
N LYS A 44 -9.89 10.70 -10.77
CA LYS A 44 -10.91 10.46 -11.81
C LYS A 44 -11.92 9.40 -11.38
N ALA A 45 -11.51 8.38 -10.62
CA ALA A 45 -12.43 7.36 -10.14
C ALA A 45 -13.59 7.95 -9.32
N SER A 46 -13.30 8.94 -8.47
CA SER A 46 -14.31 9.62 -7.64
C SER A 46 -15.36 10.41 -8.42
N THR A 47 -15.09 10.81 -9.67
CA THR A 47 -16.09 11.53 -10.48
C THR A 47 -17.18 10.58 -10.98
N PHE A 48 -16.88 9.31 -11.22
CA PHE A 48 -17.89 8.31 -11.58
C PHE A 48 -18.92 8.11 -10.47
N ALA A 49 -18.48 8.14 -9.20
CA ALA A 49 -19.37 8.02 -8.05
C ALA A 49 -20.41 9.17 -7.95
N ARG A 50 -20.23 10.26 -8.70
CA ARG A 50 -21.13 11.41 -8.74
C ARG A 50 -22.17 11.37 -9.86
N ILE A 51 -22.09 10.39 -10.78
CA ILE A 51 -22.99 10.31 -11.95
C ILE A 51 -24.41 9.94 -11.52
N SER A 52 -24.57 8.84 -10.79
CA SER A 52 -25.88 8.34 -10.32
C SER A 52 -25.73 7.51 -9.05
N LYS A 53 -26.83 7.28 -8.32
CA LYS A 53 -26.84 6.39 -7.15
C LYS A 53 -26.50 4.94 -7.50
N ARG A 54 -26.87 4.47 -8.69
CA ARG A 54 -26.51 3.12 -9.19
C ARG A 54 -25.00 3.03 -9.37
N THR A 55 -24.43 3.99 -10.12
CA THR A 55 -22.99 4.08 -10.36
C THR A 55 -22.24 4.17 -9.04
N GLN A 56 -22.65 5.05 -8.13
CA GLN A 56 -22.06 5.23 -6.81
C GLN A 56 -21.96 3.90 -6.04
N LYS A 57 -23.08 3.17 -5.90
CA LYS A 57 -23.12 1.88 -5.19
C LYS A 57 -22.19 0.83 -5.81
N ARG A 58 -21.94 0.91 -7.11
CA ARG A 58 -21.10 -0.02 -7.85
C ARG A 58 -19.61 0.31 -7.77
N VAL A 59 -19.27 1.58 -7.94
CA VAL A 59 -17.87 2.03 -8.03
C VAL A 59 -17.23 2.29 -6.68
N GLU A 60 -17.98 2.71 -5.67
CA GLU A 60 -17.41 3.03 -4.35
C GLU A 60 -16.69 1.83 -3.71
N PRO A 61 -17.23 0.59 -3.69
CA PRO A 61 -16.50 -0.57 -3.21
C PRO A 61 -15.13 -0.75 -3.87
N ILE A 62 -14.99 -0.40 -5.15
CA ILE A 62 -13.75 -0.51 -5.91
C ILE A 62 -12.79 0.62 -5.53
N ILE A 63 -13.30 1.85 -5.44
CA ILE A 63 -12.53 3.04 -5.03
C ILE A 63 -11.95 2.86 -3.63
N TYR A 64 -12.74 2.36 -2.69
CA TYR A 64 -12.34 2.18 -1.30
C TYR A 64 -11.57 0.88 -1.05
N ARG A 65 -11.45 -0.02 -2.05
CA ARG A 65 -10.74 -1.30 -1.88
C ARG A 65 -9.30 -1.13 -1.45
N THR A 66 -8.64 -0.11 -1.99
CA THR A 66 -7.24 0.21 -1.76
C THR A 66 -7.13 1.66 -1.34
N ILE A 67 -6.76 1.89 -0.08
CA ILE A 67 -6.56 3.22 0.48
C ILE A 67 -5.07 3.44 0.75
N LYS A 68 -4.52 4.44 0.06
CA LYS A 68 -3.16 4.94 0.28
C LYS A 68 -3.25 6.32 0.91
N LEU A 69 -2.75 6.47 2.13
CA LEU A 69 -2.73 7.71 2.86
C LEU A 69 -1.31 8.25 2.92
N SER A 70 -1.07 9.27 2.10
CA SER A 70 0.17 10.05 2.09
C SER A 70 -0.13 11.53 2.22
N GLY A 71 0.86 12.27 2.66
CA GLY A 71 0.89 13.71 2.83
C GLY A 71 2.16 14.18 2.15
N ASN A 72 2.00 15.11 1.22
CA ASN A 72 3.13 15.66 0.50
C ASN A 72 3.70 16.79 1.36
N LEU A 73 4.81 16.52 2.06
CA LEU A 73 5.46 17.53 2.90
C LEU A 73 5.92 18.75 2.09
N GLU A 74 6.22 18.56 0.80
CA GLU A 74 6.91 19.59 0.01
C GLU A 74 5.99 20.40 -0.91
N SER A 75 4.82 19.87 -1.31
CA SER A 75 4.10 20.47 -2.44
C SER A 75 2.90 21.36 -2.10
N GLY A 76 2.64 21.69 -0.82
CA GLY A 76 1.46 22.47 -0.41
C GLY A 76 0.11 21.86 -0.84
N LYS A 77 0.10 20.59 -1.27
CA LYS A 77 -1.11 19.88 -1.70
C LYS A 77 -1.77 19.28 -0.46
N THR A 78 -3.10 19.34 -0.43
CA THR A 78 -3.91 18.75 0.64
C THR A 78 -3.54 17.29 0.87
N SER A 79 -3.15 16.97 2.10
CA SER A 79 -2.81 15.62 2.52
C SER A 79 -3.97 14.65 2.25
N HIS A 80 -3.71 13.51 1.62
CA HIS A 80 -4.74 12.57 1.20
C HIS A 80 -5.52 11.95 2.36
N HIS A 81 -4.98 12.02 3.59
CA HIS A 81 -5.68 11.57 4.79
C HIS A 81 -6.87 12.46 5.17
N LEU A 82 -6.88 13.77 4.86
CA LEU A 82 -7.97 14.67 5.26
C LEU A 82 -9.30 14.33 4.56
N PRO A 83 -9.35 14.18 3.21
CA PRO A 83 -10.56 13.73 2.55
C PRO A 83 -11.03 12.36 3.02
N PHE A 84 -10.10 11.46 3.35
CA PHE A 84 -10.46 10.12 3.84
C PHE A 84 -11.05 10.15 5.24
N LEU A 85 -10.48 10.92 6.17
CA LEU A 85 -11.04 11.15 7.50
C LEU A 85 -12.43 11.79 7.44
N PHE A 86 -12.62 12.75 6.53
CA PHE A 86 -13.95 13.31 6.30
C PHE A 86 -14.95 12.22 5.89
N CYS A 87 -14.54 11.29 5.01
CA CYS A 87 -15.38 10.16 4.64
C CYS A 87 -15.67 9.23 5.81
N ILE A 88 -14.67 8.92 6.64
CA ILE A 88 -14.84 8.09 7.86
C ILE A 88 -15.90 8.69 8.78
N ARG A 89 -15.86 10.01 8.98
CA ARG A 89 -16.81 10.72 9.85
C ARG A 89 -18.21 10.82 9.25
N ALA A 90 -18.30 10.87 7.92
CA ALA A 90 -19.56 11.01 7.21
C ALA A 90 -20.30 9.68 6.93
N ARG A 91 -19.67 8.52 7.19
CA ARG A 91 -20.21 7.21 6.83
C ARG A 91 -20.11 6.20 7.98
N PRO A 92 -20.98 5.19 8.05
CA PRO A 92 -20.87 4.16 9.07
C PRO A 92 -19.54 3.40 8.98
N LYS A 93 -18.87 3.14 10.13
CA LYS A 93 -17.63 2.34 10.19
C LYS A 93 -17.75 0.98 9.48
N ALA A 94 -18.93 0.35 9.55
CA ALA A 94 -19.23 -0.92 8.89
C ALA A 94 -19.03 -0.88 7.35
N PHE A 95 -19.17 0.28 6.71
CA PHE A 95 -18.88 0.44 5.28
C PHE A 95 -17.38 0.24 5.01
N PHE A 96 -16.51 0.91 5.78
CA PHE A 96 -15.06 0.81 5.60
C PHE A 96 -14.54 -0.57 5.99
N ALA A 97 -15.05 -1.15 7.08
CA ALA A 97 -14.73 -2.51 7.47
C ALA A 97 -15.05 -3.54 6.37
N ARG A 98 -16.10 -3.31 5.56
CA ARG A 98 -16.47 -4.21 4.46
C ARG A 98 -15.63 -4.00 3.20
N HIS A 99 -15.29 -2.75 2.89
CA HIS A 99 -14.77 -2.38 1.58
C HIS A 99 -13.26 -2.10 1.56
N VAL A 100 -12.65 -1.65 2.66
CA VAL A 100 -11.21 -1.37 2.72
C VAL A 100 -10.45 -2.67 2.96
N VAL A 101 -9.80 -3.19 1.92
CA VAL A 101 -9.03 -4.44 1.97
C VAL A 101 -7.54 -4.17 2.13
N ASN A 102 -7.05 -3.15 1.42
CA ASN A 102 -5.64 -2.77 1.41
C ASN A 102 -5.51 -1.36 1.97
N LEU A 103 -4.74 -1.19 3.05
CA LEU A 103 -4.53 0.09 3.70
C LEU A 103 -3.03 0.35 3.84
N MET A 104 -2.58 1.49 3.32
CA MET A 104 -1.23 1.99 3.54
C MET A 104 -1.29 3.36 4.19
N ILE A 105 -0.57 3.51 5.30
CA ILE A 105 -0.44 4.74 6.06
C ILE A 105 1.03 5.16 6.01
N GLU A 106 1.33 6.29 5.38
CA GLU A 106 2.69 6.83 5.28
C GLU A 106 3.03 7.79 6.42
N PHE A 107 4.32 8.07 6.62
CA PHE A 107 4.91 8.89 7.70
C PHE A 107 4.24 10.26 7.91
N SER A 108 3.75 10.82 6.82
CA SER A 108 3.09 12.13 6.75
C SER A 108 1.67 12.18 7.33
N VAL A 109 1.09 11.04 7.72
CA VAL A 109 -0.22 10.99 8.38
C VAL A 109 -0.03 11.28 9.87
N PRO A 110 -0.67 12.32 10.44
CA PRO A 110 -0.51 12.64 11.85
C PRO A 110 -0.92 11.48 12.76
N ASP A 111 -0.11 11.19 13.80
CA ASP A 111 -0.34 10.09 14.75
C ASP A 111 -1.77 10.08 15.31
N GLY A 112 -2.34 11.25 15.62
CA GLY A 112 -3.71 11.37 16.15
C GLY A 112 -4.82 10.95 15.20
N CYS A 113 -4.56 10.83 13.89
CA CYS A 113 -5.54 10.38 12.90
C CYS A 113 -5.57 8.86 12.74
N VAL A 114 -4.45 8.18 13.01
CA VAL A 114 -4.28 6.75 12.77
C VAL A 114 -5.27 5.88 13.56
N PRO A 115 -5.55 6.14 14.86
CA PRO A 115 -6.56 5.39 15.60
C PRO A 115 -7.94 5.40 14.94
N GLU A 116 -8.43 6.57 14.54
CA GLU A 116 -9.74 6.73 13.89
C GLU A 116 -9.80 5.95 12.55
N ILE A 117 -8.69 5.95 11.80
CA ILE A 117 -8.56 5.20 10.55
C ILE A 117 -8.60 3.69 10.79
N LEU A 118 -7.78 3.19 11.72
CA LEU A 118 -7.69 1.75 12.01
C LEU A 118 -8.99 1.20 12.60
N GLU A 119 -9.65 1.96 13.47
CA GLU A 119 -10.96 1.59 14.03
C GLU A 119 -12.07 1.50 12.98
N ALA A 120 -12.01 2.31 11.91
CA ALA A 120 -12.99 2.24 10.84
C ALA A 120 -12.71 1.07 9.88
N CYS A 121 -11.44 0.71 9.67
CA CYS A 121 -11.00 -0.21 8.63
C CYS A 121 -10.70 -1.62 9.15
N THR A 122 -11.57 -2.20 9.98
CA THR A 122 -11.30 -3.49 10.67
C THR A 122 -11.23 -4.72 9.76
N GLY A 123 -11.73 -4.64 8.52
CA GLY A 123 -11.63 -5.73 7.53
C GLY A 123 -10.41 -5.68 6.62
N VAL A 124 -9.42 -4.83 6.94
CA VAL A 124 -8.15 -4.79 6.22
C VAL A 124 -7.46 -6.14 6.26
N ARG A 125 -6.98 -6.59 5.10
CA ARG A 125 -6.20 -7.81 4.92
C ARG A 125 -4.73 -7.51 4.69
N ASN A 126 -4.44 -6.41 4.00
CA ASN A 126 -3.08 -6.00 3.69
C ASN A 126 -2.83 -4.62 4.31
N LEU A 127 -2.05 -4.58 5.38
CA LEU A 127 -1.74 -3.35 6.10
C LEU A 127 -0.27 -2.98 5.94
N ALA A 128 -0.01 -1.73 5.57
CA ALA A 128 1.31 -1.14 5.55
C ALA A 128 1.36 0.12 6.41
N LEU A 129 2.19 0.12 7.46
CA LEU A 129 2.41 1.23 8.38
C LEU A 129 3.82 1.78 8.15
N LEU A 130 3.98 2.79 7.31
CA LEU A 130 5.32 3.26 6.93
C LEU A 130 5.79 4.32 7.94
N GLN A 131 6.82 3.97 8.71
CA GLN A 131 7.51 4.86 9.64
C GLN A 131 6.59 5.56 10.66
N TRP A 132 5.53 4.87 11.11
CA TRP A 132 4.72 5.38 12.21
C TRP A 132 5.54 5.41 13.51
N ASN A 133 5.51 6.54 14.23
CA ASN A 133 6.27 6.70 15.46
C ASN A 133 5.55 6.14 16.71
N ASP A 134 4.26 5.79 16.62
CA ASP A 134 3.38 5.42 17.76
C ASP A 134 3.88 5.94 19.11
N ARG A 135 3.89 7.26 19.28
CA ARG A 135 4.31 7.89 20.54
C ARG A 135 3.35 7.58 21.69
N SER A 136 2.16 7.09 21.37
CA SER A 136 1.06 6.86 22.30
C SER A 136 1.06 5.45 22.91
N ASN A 137 1.88 4.53 22.40
CA ASN A 137 1.84 3.10 22.75
C ASN A 137 0.43 2.48 22.61
N SER A 138 -0.42 3.06 21.76
CA SER A 138 -1.81 2.61 21.57
C SER A 138 -1.96 1.62 20.43
N LEU A 139 -0.91 1.42 19.63
CA LEU A 139 -0.93 0.52 18.49
C LEU A 139 -1.39 -0.90 18.88
N PRO A 140 -0.91 -1.55 19.95
CA PRO A 140 -1.33 -2.92 20.21
C PRO A 140 -2.84 -3.08 20.41
N SER A 141 -3.48 -2.14 21.10
CA SER A 141 -4.94 -2.13 21.27
C SER A 141 -5.67 -1.92 19.94
N LEU A 142 -5.15 -1.07 19.05
CA LEU A 142 -5.74 -0.79 17.74
C LEU A 142 -5.55 -1.95 16.76
N MET A 143 -4.46 -2.69 16.88
CA MET A 143 -4.12 -3.82 16.01
C MET A 143 -4.86 -5.11 16.37
N ARG A 144 -5.26 -5.28 17.63
CA ARG A 144 -5.98 -6.47 18.09
C ARG A 144 -7.21 -6.81 17.23
N PRO A 145 -8.15 -5.90 16.93
CA PRO A 145 -9.29 -6.20 16.06
C PRO A 145 -8.92 -6.46 14.59
N LEU A 146 -7.71 -6.08 14.16
CA LEU A 146 -7.23 -6.27 12.79
C LEU A 146 -6.54 -7.64 12.61
N CYS A 147 -5.87 -8.16 13.63
CA CYS A 147 -5.05 -9.38 13.54
C CYS A 147 -5.79 -10.60 12.97
N GLU A 148 -7.10 -10.72 13.20
CA GLU A 148 -7.91 -11.83 12.69
C GLU A 148 -8.07 -11.79 11.16
N ASN A 149 -8.05 -10.61 10.55
CA ASN A 149 -8.27 -10.45 9.11
C ASN A 149 -6.97 -10.26 8.32
N LEU A 150 -5.88 -9.86 8.98
CA LEU A 150 -4.61 -9.58 8.31
C LEU A 150 -4.00 -10.84 7.67
N THR A 151 -3.68 -10.71 6.38
CA THR A 151 -2.94 -11.69 5.58
C THR A 151 -1.54 -11.22 5.22
N SER A 152 -1.34 -9.90 5.14
CA SER A 152 -0.05 -9.27 4.92
C SER A 152 0.14 -8.08 5.85
N LEU A 153 1.34 -7.95 6.42
CA LEU A 153 1.70 -6.86 7.32
C LEU A 153 3.06 -6.27 6.95
N SER A 154 3.11 -4.97 6.75
CA SER A 154 4.35 -4.25 6.43
C SER A 154 4.56 -3.13 7.45
N ALA A 155 5.63 -3.19 8.25
CA ALA A 155 5.90 -2.16 9.26
C ALA A 155 7.38 -2.08 9.66
N PRO A 156 7.83 -0.96 10.27
CA PRO A 156 9.15 -0.86 10.87
C PRO A 156 9.38 -1.93 11.93
N SER A 157 10.63 -2.39 12.06
CA SER A 157 10.99 -3.43 13.04
C SER A 157 10.54 -3.08 14.46
N ARG A 158 10.68 -1.80 14.89
CA ARG A 158 10.18 -1.33 16.20
C ARG A 158 8.70 -1.58 16.41
N ILE A 159 7.89 -1.29 15.38
CA ILE A 159 6.44 -1.43 15.43
C ILE A 159 6.07 -2.91 15.58
N LEU A 160 6.71 -3.78 14.81
CA LEU A 160 6.54 -5.23 14.92
C LEU A 160 7.01 -5.76 16.29
N GLY A 161 8.12 -5.23 16.82
CA GLY A 161 8.62 -5.51 18.17
C GLY A 161 7.61 -5.16 19.27
N ASN A 162 6.98 -3.98 19.18
CA ASN A 162 5.94 -3.57 20.12
C ASN A 162 4.71 -4.48 20.04
N MET A 163 4.31 -4.90 18.84
CA MET A 163 3.20 -5.84 18.66
C MET A 163 3.50 -7.20 19.29
N ALA A 164 4.70 -7.74 19.04
CA ALA A 164 5.15 -9.00 19.63
C ALA A 164 5.23 -8.92 21.16
N ALA A 165 5.85 -7.86 21.69
CA ALA A 165 5.98 -7.65 23.13
C ALA A 165 4.63 -7.48 23.85
N ALA A 166 3.62 -6.96 23.14
CA ALA A 166 2.25 -6.86 23.64
C ALA A 166 1.46 -8.17 23.58
N GLY A 167 2.06 -9.27 23.10
CA GLY A 167 1.42 -10.58 23.01
C GLY A 167 0.29 -10.63 21.97
N LEU A 168 0.33 -9.77 20.94
CA LEU A 168 -0.59 -9.91 19.82
C LEU A 168 -0.30 -11.21 19.08
N VAL A 169 -1.33 -11.81 18.50
CA VAL A 169 -1.21 -12.97 17.61
C VAL A 169 -2.02 -12.66 16.36
N CYS A 170 -1.36 -12.67 15.21
CA CYS A 170 -2.02 -12.44 13.92
C CYS A 170 -1.95 -13.76 13.11
N PRO A 171 -2.90 -14.70 13.32
CA PRO A 171 -2.78 -16.07 12.84
C PRO A 171 -2.86 -16.19 11.32
N ASN A 172 -3.47 -15.23 10.63
CA ASN A 172 -3.71 -15.32 9.19
C ASN A 172 -2.61 -14.66 8.34
N VAL A 173 -1.64 -14.00 8.97
CA VAL A 173 -0.53 -13.33 8.29
C VAL A 173 0.39 -14.39 7.67
N ARG A 174 0.52 -14.34 6.36
CA ARG A 174 1.37 -15.25 5.56
C ARG A 174 2.58 -14.54 4.98
N GLN A 175 2.48 -13.23 4.81
CA GLN A 175 3.52 -12.38 4.26
C GLN A 175 3.80 -11.22 5.21
N MET A 176 5.07 -10.88 5.36
CA MET A 176 5.46 -9.73 6.14
C MET A 176 6.60 -8.97 5.49
N THR A 177 6.53 -7.64 5.49
CA THR A 177 7.65 -6.79 5.09
C THR A 177 8.16 -6.00 6.30
N ILE A 178 9.45 -6.12 6.59
CA ILE A 178 10.10 -5.43 7.70
C ILE A 178 10.90 -4.26 7.16
N PHE A 179 10.60 -3.05 7.63
CA PHE A 179 11.44 -1.88 7.38
C PHE A 179 12.45 -1.73 8.49
N THR A 180 13.72 -1.83 8.14
CA THR A 180 14.84 -1.70 9.06
C THR A 180 15.51 -0.36 8.86
N ASN A 181 15.72 0.36 9.96
CA ASN A 181 16.73 1.41 10.05
C ASN A 181 17.85 0.93 10.99
N GLU A 182 18.87 1.75 11.22
CA GLU A 182 20.03 1.40 12.05
C GLU A 182 19.64 0.83 13.43
N ASN A 183 20.37 -0.19 13.87
CA ASN A 183 20.38 -0.70 15.24
C ASN A 183 19.11 -1.42 15.75
N MET A 184 18.13 -1.71 14.89
CA MET A 184 16.94 -2.44 15.31
C MET A 184 17.06 -3.95 15.09
N ARG A 185 16.87 -4.72 16.17
CA ARG A 185 16.74 -6.18 16.06
C ARG A 185 15.37 -6.56 15.50
N PHE A 186 15.30 -7.70 14.81
CA PHE A 186 14.01 -8.28 14.45
C PHE A 186 13.27 -8.80 15.67
N PRO A 187 11.93 -8.66 15.69
CA PRO A 187 11.11 -9.27 16.72
C PRO A 187 11.17 -10.81 16.66
N PRO A 188 10.77 -11.52 17.72
CA PRO A 188 10.40 -12.91 17.59
C PRO A 188 9.20 -13.06 16.63
N PHE A 189 9.05 -14.24 16.02
CA PHE A 189 8.02 -14.50 15.00
C PHE A 189 6.96 -15.53 15.45
N ASP A 190 6.98 -15.93 16.72
CA ASP A 190 6.03 -16.84 17.35
C ASP A 190 4.57 -16.35 17.28
N TRP A 191 4.37 -15.03 17.30
CA TRP A 191 3.07 -14.39 17.11
C TRP A 191 2.50 -14.44 15.68
N LEU A 192 3.27 -14.96 14.71
CA LEU A 192 2.90 -15.10 13.30
C LEU A 192 3.02 -16.57 12.85
N PRO A 193 2.19 -17.49 13.39
CA PRO A 193 2.38 -18.93 13.23
C PRO A 193 2.31 -19.43 11.78
N ASN A 194 1.64 -18.69 10.90
CA ASN A 194 1.45 -19.04 9.49
C ASN A 194 2.32 -18.21 8.52
N LEU A 195 3.33 -17.51 9.02
CA LEU A 195 4.25 -16.72 8.20
C LEU A 195 5.04 -17.63 7.25
N LYS A 196 4.99 -17.31 5.96
CA LYS A 196 5.64 -18.07 4.88
C LYS A 196 6.62 -17.24 4.07
N PHE A 197 6.38 -15.94 3.98
CA PHE A 197 7.18 -15.02 3.18
C PHE A 197 7.60 -13.83 4.03
N VAL A 198 8.89 -13.57 4.07
CA VAL A 198 9.43 -12.39 4.73
C VAL A 198 10.16 -11.58 3.67
N GLU A 199 9.91 -10.29 3.64
CA GLU A 199 10.72 -9.32 2.91
C GLU A 199 11.37 -8.37 3.91
N THR A 200 12.66 -8.15 3.79
CA THR A 200 13.41 -7.20 4.62
C THR A 200 13.88 -6.07 3.71
N ALA A 201 13.43 -4.85 3.99
CA ALA A 201 13.76 -3.68 3.20
C ALA A 201 14.76 -2.79 3.96
N TYR A 202 15.95 -2.67 3.40
CA TYR A 202 17.08 -1.93 3.96
C TYR A 202 17.34 -0.65 3.17
N GLU A 203 17.57 0.45 3.88
CA GLU A 203 18.16 1.66 3.33
C GLU A 203 19.69 1.53 3.34
N ILE A 204 20.32 1.73 2.17
CA ILE A 204 21.73 1.39 1.94
C ILE A 204 22.73 2.16 2.81
N SER A 205 22.40 3.39 3.22
CA SER A 205 23.24 4.20 4.12
C SER A 205 23.65 3.42 5.38
N HIS A 206 22.88 2.39 5.74
CA HIS A 206 23.02 1.60 6.96
C HIS A 206 23.67 0.22 6.76
N LEU A 207 23.78 -0.29 5.52
CA LEU A 207 24.26 -1.65 5.26
C LEU A 207 25.79 -1.79 5.33
N TYR A 208 26.53 -0.69 5.22
CA TYR A 208 27.97 -0.69 5.03
C TYR A 208 28.80 -0.96 6.28
N SER A 209 28.24 -0.82 7.47
CA SER A 209 29.10 -0.82 8.65
C SER A 209 29.53 -2.21 9.11
N ASN A 210 28.70 -3.27 9.08
CA ASN A 210 29.05 -4.48 9.86
C ASN A 210 28.47 -5.85 9.40
N GLY A 211 27.90 -6.01 8.20
CA GLY A 211 27.26 -7.29 7.83
C GLY A 211 26.05 -7.67 8.70
N GLN A 212 25.47 -6.67 9.38
CA GLN A 212 24.33 -6.83 10.29
C GLN A 212 23.12 -7.50 9.62
N TRP A 213 22.86 -7.17 8.34
CA TRP A 213 21.78 -7.77 7.56
C TRP A 213 21.90 -9.30 7.41
N LEU A 214 23.12 -9.85 7.40
CA LEU A 214 23.34 -11.30 7.36
C LEU A 214 22.90 -11.94 8.68
N SER A 215 23.25 -11.32 9.81
CA SER A 215 22.84 -11.81 11.13
C SER A 215 21.32 -11.78 11.31
N GLU A 216 20.69 -10.73 10.79
CA GLU A 216 19.24 -10.55 10.78
C GLU A 216 18.54 -11.55 9.85
N THR A 217 19.07 -11.77 8.65
CA THR A 217 18.62 -12.82 7.71
C THR A 217 18.66 -14.19 8.39
N ARG A 218 19.76 -14.52 9.06
CA ARG A 218 19.90 -15.77 9.84
C ARG A 218 18.86 -15.85 10.97
N GLN A 219 18.60 -14.74 11.66
CA GLN A 219 17.56 -14.69 12.69
C GLN A 219 16.17 -15.00 12.11
N VAL A 220 15.81 -14.47 10.93
CA VAL A 220 14.55 -14.80 10.25
C VAL A 220 14.49 -16.28 9.87
N LEU A 221 15.56 -16.79 9.24
CA LEU A 221 15.64 -18.19 8.82
C LEU A 221 15.49 -19.16 10.00
N ALA A 222 16.01 -18.80 11.17
CA ALA A 222 15.89 -19.59 12.39
C ALA A 222 14.52 -19.42 13.10
N GLY A 223 13.95 -18.22 13.06
CA GLY A 223 12.73 -17.88 13.80
C GLY A 223 11.42 -18.22 13.09
N VAL A 224 11.44 -18.51 11.78
CA VAL A 224 10.25 -18.79 10.98
C VAL A 224 10.30 -20.22 10.42
N PRO A 225 9.79 -21.23 11.15
CA PRO A 225 9.97 -22.64 10.77
C PRO A 225 9.33 -23.01 9.42
N ASN A 226 8.28 -22.28 9.01
CA ASN A 226 7.54 -22.53 7.77
C ASN A 226 7.94 -21.58 6.62
N LEU A 227 9.11 -20.95 6.71
CA LEU A 227 9.56 -19.97 5.72
C LEU A 227 9.79 -20.62 4.35
N ARG A 228 9.09 -20.11 3.34
CA ARG A 228 9.19 -20.53 1.93
C ARG A 228 10.05 -19.58 1.10
N GLY A 229 10.09 -18.30 1.47
CA GLY A 229 10.88 -17.30 0.77
C GLY A 229 11.25 -16.14 1.68
N LEU A 230 12.50 -15.70 1.56
CA LEU A 230 13.07 -14.52 2.16
C LEU A 230 13.55 -13.60 1.03
N SER A 231 12.95 -12.43 0.90
CA SER A 231 13.37 -11.40 -0.04
C SER A 231 14.16 -10.33 0.71
N VAL A 232 15.43 -10.14 0.36
CA VAL A 232 16.21 -9.01 0.89
C VAL A 232 16.18 -7.92 -0.17
N ARG A 233 15.48 -6.84 0.15
CA ARG A 233 15.34 -5.69 -0.73
C ARG A 233 16.23 -4.57 -0.22
N VAL A 234 17.06 -4.08 -1.11
CA VAL A 234 18.06 -3.08 -0.79
C VAL A 234 17.77 -1.86 -1.66
N TRP A 235 17.58 -0.69 -1.02
CA TRP A 235 17.34 0.57 -1.71
C TRP A 235 18.51 1.53 -1.50
N ASP A 236 19.06 1.99 -2.62
CA ASP A 236 20.07 3.04 -2.70
C ASP A 236 19.46 4.27 -3.37
N SER A 237 19.64 5.44 -2.79
CA SER A 237 19.46 6.69 -3.52
C SER A 237 20.65 6.97 -4.46
N THR A 238 21.82 6.34 -4.24
CA THR A 238 23.08 6.65 -4.95
C THR A 238 23.41 5.72 -6.12
N GLY A 239 22.89 4.48 -6.16
CA GLY A 239 23.07 3.58 -7.29
C GLY A 239 24.38 2.79 -7.35
N ILE A 240 25.29 2.96 -6.38
CA ILE A 240 26.71 2.57 -6.53
C ILE A 240 26.98 1.12 -6.06
N ILE A 241 26.03 0.50 -5.36
CA ILE A 241 26.37 -0.40 -4.24
C ILE A 241 26.01 -1.87 -4.50
N TRP A 242 25.33 -2.17 -5.59
CA TRP A 242 24.78 -3.51 -5.84
C TRP A 242 25.82 -4.60 -6.15
N ARG A 243 27.03 -4.25 -6.61
CA ARG A 243 28.01 -5.24 -7.10
C ARG A 243 28.69 -6.07 -6.01
N SER A 244 28.78 -5.60 -4.76
CA SER A 244 29.42 -6.36 -3.67
C SER A 244 28.51 -7.39 -3.00
N PHE A 245 27.21 -7.37 -3.30
CA PHE A 245 26.25 -8.27 -2.66
C PHE A 245 26.22 -9.67 -3.28
N GLN A 246 26.42 -9.80 -4.60
CA GLN A 246 26.17 -11.07 -5.32
C GLN A 246 27.07 -12.24 -4.90
N ASP A 247 28.23 -11.96 -4.29
CA ASP A 247 29.23 -12.98 -3.96
C ASP A 247 29.09 -13.54 -2.54
N SER A 248 28.06 -13.15 -1.76
CA SER A 248 27.85 -13.65 -0.40
C SER A 248 27.33 -15.11 -0.39
N PRO A 249 27.94 -16.03 0.39
CA PRO A 249 27.54 -17.43 0.43
C PRO A 249 26.11 -17.64 0.96
N GLU A 250 25.56 -16.72 1.75
CA GLU A 250 24.17 -16.77 2.23
C GLU A 250 23.13 -16.57 1.13
N ILE A 251 23.51 -15.93 0.01
CA ILE A 251 22.65 -15.81 -1.17
C ILE A 251 22.50 -17.15 -1.90
N GLN A 252 23.29 -18.17 -1.53
CA GLN A 252 23.16 -19.52 -2.09
C GLN A 252 22.02 -20.34 -1.46
N ASP A 253 21.39 -19.89 -0.35
CA ASP A 253 20.16 -20.52 0.13
C ASP A 253 19.03 -20.23 -0.88
N ARG A 254 18.44 -21.29 -1.44
CA ARG A 254 17.38 -21.21 -2.46
C ARG A 254 16.12 -20.45 -2.01
N ARG A 255 15.94 -20.27 -0.70
CA ARG A 255 14.84 -19.48 -0.14
C ARG A 255 15.14 -18.00 -0.14
N VAL A 256 16.39 -17.59 -0.30
CA VAL A 256 16.81 -16.20 -0.25
C VAL A 256 16.87 -15.63 -1.66
N SER A 257 16.17 -14.52 -1.90
CA SER A 257 16.31 -13.73 -3.13
C SER A 257 16.70 -12.32 -2.76
N VAL A 258 17.74 -11.77 -3.40
CA VAL A 258 18.13 -10.38 -3.22
C VAL A 258 17.60 -9.55 -4.38
N ARG A 259 16.87 -8.48 -4.09
CA ARG A 259 16.35 -7.54 -5.08
C ARG A 259 16.87 -6.15 -4.80
N TYR A 260 17.14 -5.44 -5.88
CA TYR A 260 17.60 -4.06 -5.83
C TYR A 260 16.60 -3.16 -6.52
N SER A 261 16.41 -1.97 -5.95
CA SER A 261 15.53 -0.96 -6.52
C SER A 261 16.14 0.42 -6.28
N HIS A 262 15.93 1.31 -7.27
CA HIS A 262 16.38 2.70 -7.21
C HIS A 262 15.35 3.62 -6.54
N ARG A 263 14.09 3.20 -6.43
CA ARG A 263 13.03 4.03 -5.84
C ARG A 263 12.38 3.29 -4.68
N LEU A 264 12.22 4.00 -3.57
CA LEU A 264 11.44 3.54 -2.45
C LEU A 264 10.00 3.23 -2.93
N GLU A 265 9.42 4.07 -3.78
CA GLU A 265 8.04 3.93 -4.28
C GLU A 265 7.76 2.59 -5.00
N ASP A 266 8.73 2.09 -5.77
CA ASP A 266 8.65 0.81 -6.48
C ASP A 266 8.71 -0.39 -5.52
N LEU A 267 9.16 -0.18 -4.27
CA LEU A 267 9.18 -1.24 -3.27
C LEU A 267 7.78 -1.66 -2.82
N TRP A 268 6.82 -0.72 -2.85
CA TRP A 268 5.54 -0.87 -2.14
C TRP A 268 4.41 -1.41 -3.00
N TRP A 269 4.39 -1.02 -4.27
CA TRP A 269 3.29 -1.29 -5.19
C TRP A 269 3.28 -2.74 -5.69
N ASP A 270 4.45 -3.30 -5.98
CA ASP A 270 4.57 -4.62 -6.60
C ASP A 270 4.09 -5.78 -5.73
N TYR A 271 4.20 -5.70 -4.40
CA TYR A 271 3.86 -6.82 -3.52
C TYR A 271 2.51 -6.69 -2.82
N THR A 272 2.15 -5.48 -2.40
CA THR A 272 0.97 -5.29 -1.53
C THR A 272 -0.32 -5.18 -2.34
N PHE A 273 -0.25 -4.78 -3.62
CA PHE A 273 -1.42 -4.38 -4.40
C PHE A 273 -1.62 -5.13 -5.73
N HIS A 274 -0.64 -5.94 -6.16
CA HIS A 274 -0.72 -6.73 -7.39
C HIS A 274 -1.00 -8.24 -7.20
N GLN A 275 -1.31 -8.69 -5.98
CA GLN A 275 -1.85 -10.04 -5.80
C GLN A 275 -3.29 -10.11 -6.35
N ARG A 276 -3.40 -10.49 -7.63
CA ARG A 276 -4.62 -10.99 -8.24
C ARG A 276 -4.83 -12.46 -7.87
#